data_AF-A0A4D4MAN4-F1
#
_entry.id   AF-A0A4D4MAN4-F1
#
_cell.length_a   1.000
_cell.length_b   1.000
_cell.length_c   1.000
_cell.angle_alpha   90.00
_cell.angle_beta   90.00
_cell.angle_gamma   90.00
#
_symmetry.space_group_name_H-M   'P 1'
#
loop_
_entity.id
_entity.type
_entity.pdbx_description
1 polymer ?
#
loop_
_entity_poly.entity_id
_entity_poly.type
_entity_poly.pdbx_seq_one_letter_code
_entity_poly.pdbx_strand_id
1 'polypeptide(L)'
;MALSQRRPGPRDPQAAVRELLPRELRSGSFFPALLERRRRIDQALYAVIMEAYVRGVSTRSVDDLVKALGVDTGISRSEVSRICQDLDGELTAFRARPLDHVRFPYIYLDAPYCKARVEHQIVSRAVVIATGITEDGGREVLGVMVGDSETEVFWTEFCVTCANAV
;
A
#
# COMPACT_ATOMS: atom_id res chain seq x y z
N MET A 1 -15.14 5.63 54.76
CA MET A 1 -15.76 5.64 53.41
C MET A 1 -14.61 5.65 52.39
N ALA A 2 -14.29 4.49 51.80
CA ALA A 2 -13.09 4.33 50.98
C ALA A 2 -13.32 4.87 49.56
N LEU A 3 -12.49 5.84 49.15
CA LEU A 3 -12.48 6.36 47.78
C LEU A 3 -11.88 5.29 46.86
N SER A 4 -12.73 4.73 46.00
CA SER A 4 -12.36 3.78 44.95
C SER A 4 -11.53 4.51 43.89
N GLN A 5 -10.21 4.33 43.92
CA GLN A 5 -9.32 4.77 42.85
C GLN A 5 -9.47 3.80 41.67
N ARG A 6 -10.24 4.20 40.65
CA ARG A 6 -10.30 3.49 39.38
C ARG A 6 -8.94 3.61 38.67
N ARG A 7 -8.30 2.48 38.38
CA ARG A 7 -7.11 2.44 37.52
C ARG A 7 -7.46 3.00 36.14
N PRO A 8 -6.68 3.94 35.56
CA PRO A 8 -6.94 4.43 34.22
C PRO A 8 -6.63 3.30 33.22
N GLY A 9 -7.61 2.99 32.35
CA GLY A 9 -7.42 2.08 31.23
C GLY A 9 -6.52 2.69 30.14
N PRO A 10 -6.21 1.93 29.08
CA PRO A 10 -5.30 2.38 28.01
C PRO A 10 -5.83 3.67 27.40
N ARG A 11 -5.01 4.72 27.38
CA ARG A 11 -5.40 6.04 26.85
C ARG A 11 -5.24 6.02 25.35
N ASP A 12 -6.36 6.16 24.63
CA ASP A 12 -6.39 6.53 23.22
C ASP A 12 -5.48 7.75 22.98
N PRO A 13 -4.44 7.65 22.11
CA PRO A 13 -3.54 8.75 21.79
C PRO A 13 -4.29 9.99 21.29
N GLN A 14 -5.44 9.83 20.62
CA GLN A 14 -6.25 10.94 20.11
C GLN A 14 -7.07 11.62 21.20
N ALA A 15 -7.48 10.88 22.23
CA ALA A 15 -8.15 11.45 23.39
C ALA A 15 -7.19 12.39 24.15
N ALA A 16 -5.92 12.00 24.29
CA ALA A 16 -4.89 12.84 24.89
C ALA A 16 -4.64 14.13 24.08
N VAL A 17 -4.62 14.04 22.75
CA VAL A 17 -4.44 15.23 21.90
C VAL A 17 -5.66 16.15 21.92
N ARG A 18 -6.89 15.62 22.00
CA ARG A 18 -8.10 16.42 22.20
C ARG A 18 -8.14 17.13 23.55
N GLU A 19 -7.58 16.52 24.58
CA GLU A 19 -7.50 17.09 25.94
C GLU A 19 -6.48 18.24 26.04
N LEU A 20 -5.50 18.29 25.12
CA LEU A 20 -4.49 19.35 24.99
C LEU A 20 -4.89 20.49 24.04
N LEU A 21 -6.05 20.40 23.37
CA LEU A 21 -6.55 21.52 22.56
C LEU A 21 -6.92 22.68 23.50
N PRO A 22 -6.43 23.91 23.25
CA PRO A 22 -6.84 25.08 24.02
C PRO A 22 -8.37 25.17 24.03
N ARG A 23 -8.96 25.11 25.24
CA ARG A 23 -10.42 25.12 25.45
C ARG A 23 -11.09 26.42 24.99
N GLU A 24 -10.30 27.45 24.66
CA GLU A 24 -10.77 28.78 24.29
C GLU A 24 -10.26 29.14 22.89
N LEU A 25 -11.06 28.86 21.85
CA LEU A 25 -11.06 29.69 20.65
C LEU A 25 -12.39 30.43 20.57
N ARG A 26 -12.34 31.74 20.83
CA ARG A 26 -13.52 32.62 20.77
C ARG A 26 -13.90 33.00 19.34
N SER A 27 -13.01 32.82 18.37
CA SER A 27 -13.32 32.81 16.93
C SER A 27 -12.14 32.26 16.13
N GLY A 28 -12.38 31.25 15.30
CA GLY A 28 -11.38 30.59 14.45
C GLY A 28 -11.35 29.07 14.69
N SER A 29 -10.72 28.31 13.79
CA SER A 29 -10.48 26.88 14.00
C SER A 29 -9.00 26.65 14.24
N PHE A 30 -8.61 26.22 15.44
CA PHE A 30 -7.26 25.77 15.73
C PHE A 30 -7.14 24.33 15.24
N PHE A 31 -6.23 24.12 14.29
CA PHE A 31 -5.82 22.81 13.85
C PHE A 31 -4.29 22.79 13.90
N PRO A 32 -3.67 22.00 14.79
CA PRO A 32 -2.22 21.97 14.87
C PRO A 32 -1.65 21.48 13.54
N ALA A 33 -0.58 22.11 13.05
CA ALA A 33 0.03 21.77 11.75
C ALA A 33 0.48 20.30 11.65
N LEU A 34 0.68 19.65 12.80
CA LEU A 34 1.00 18.22 12.92
C LEU A 34 -0.18 17.32 12.54
N LEU A 35 -1.41 17.79 12.68
CA LEU A 35 -2.59 17.04 12.28
C LEU A 35 -3.09 17.58 10.95
N GLU A 36 -3.53 16.69 10.06
CA GLU A 36 -4.31 17.07 8.89
C GLU A 36 -5.81 17.05 9.18
N ARG A 37 -6.53 18.06 8.70
CA ARG A 37 -7.99 18.18 8.91
C ARG A 37 -8.67 16.93 8.38
N ARG A 38 -9.37 16.21 9.28
CA ARG A 38 -10.15 14.99 9.01
C ARG A 38 -9.33 13.71 8.71
N ARG A 39 -8.00 13.68 8.87
CA ARG A 39 -7.26 12.40 8.89
C ARG A 39 -7.36 11.75 10.25
N ARG A 40 -7.77 10.47 10.27
CA ARG A 40 -7.85 9.65 11.49
C ARG A 40 -6.53 8.98 11.86
N ILE A 41 -5.52 9.02 10.98
CA ILE A 41 -4.24 8.31 11.12
C ILE A 41 -3.13 9.33 10.85
N ASP A 42 -2.07 9.29 11.67
CA ASP A 42 -0.88 10.11 11.52
C ASP A 42 -0.08 9.71 10.25
N GLN A 43 0.60 10.66 9.62
CA GLN A 43 1.37 10.42 8.38
C GLN A 43 2.49 9.38 8.59
N ALA A 44 3.12 9.37 9.77
CA ALA A 44 4.14 8.36 10.10
C ALA A 44 3.53 6.95 10.13
N LEU A 45 2.35 6.79 10.74
CA LEU A 45 1.66 5.50 10.81
C LEU A 45 1.20 5.04 9.41
N TYR A 46 0.73 5.98 8.58
CA TYR A 46 0.36 5.72 7.20
C TYR A 46 1.55 5.19 6.38
N ALA A 47 2.74 5.81 6.48
CA ALA A 47 3.96 5.34 5.81
C ALA A 47 4.37 3.93 6.25
N VAL A 48 4.30 3.64 7.56
CA VAL A 48 4.62 2.30 8.09
C VAL A 48 3.67 1.24 7.57
N ILE A 49 2.37 1.54 7.48
CA ILE A 49 1.36 0.61 6.94
C ILE A 49 1.63 0.32 5.46
N MET A 50 1.92 1.35 4.66
CA MET A 50 2.27 1.16 3.24
C MET A 50 3.52 0.31 3.07
N GLU A 51 4.59 0.61 3.82
CA GLU A 51 5.84 -0.16 3.74
C GLU A 51 5.63 -1.63 4.15
N ALA A 52 4.85 -1.88 5.21
CA ALA A 52 4.51 -3.23 5.64
C ALA A 52 3.73 -3.97 4.55
N TYR A 53 2.79 -3.30 3.88
CA TYR A 53 2.01 -3.88 2.78
C TYR A 53 2.90 -4.25 1.59
N VAL A 54 3.79 -3.34 1.16
CA VAL A 54 4.74 -3.59 0.05
C VAL A 54 5.68 -4.76 0.36
N ARG A 55 6.09 -4.91 1.62
CA ARG A 55 6.90 -6.06 2.09
C ARG A 55 6.11 -7.37 2.23
N GLY A 56 4.82 -7.38 1.93
CA GLY A 56 3.97 -8.57 2.01
C GLY A 56 3.58 -8.96 3.44
N VAL A 57 3.65 -8.03 4.39
CA VAL A 57 3.15 -8.26 5.75
C VAL A 57 1.64 -8.45 5.69
N SER A 58 1.15 -9.55 6.28
CA SER A 58 -0.28 -9.85 6.27
C SER A 58 -1.08 -8.74 6.95
N THR A 59 -2.31 -8.49 6.50
CA THR A 59 -3.17 -7.44 7.11
C THR A 59 -3.43 -7.66 8.61
N ARG A 60 -3.37 -8.91 9.08
CA ARG A 60 -3.42 -9.24 10.51
C ARG A 60 -2.13 -8.83 11.23
N SER A 61 -0.98 -9.12 10.64
CA SER A 61 0.32 -8.71 11.18
C SER A 61 0.50 -7.19 11.16
N VAL A 62 -0.13 -6.48 10.21
CA VAL A 62 -0.22 -5.02 10.21
C VAL A 62 -1.05 -4.53 11.40
N ASP A 63 -2.19 -5.15 11.71
CA ASP A 63 -2.99 -4.81 12.90
C ASP A 63 -2.19 -4.99 14.20
N ASP A 64 -1.42 -6.08 14.31
CA ASP A 64 -0.53 -6.32 15.45
C ASP A 64 0.59 -5.27 15.55
N LEU A 65 1.16 -4.84 14.40
CA LEU A 65 2.15 -3.77 14.33
C LEU A 65 1.56 -2.43 14.80
N VAL A 66 0.35 -2.09 14.36
CA VAL A 66 -0.33 -0.85 14.74
C VAL A 66 -0.62 -0.81 16.24
N LYS A 67 -1.04 -1.94 16.83
CA LYS A 67 -1.20 -2.06 18.29
C LYS A 67 0.12 -1.89 19.02
N ALA A 68 1.21 -2.50 18.52
CA ALA A 68 2.53 -2.37 19.12
C ALA A 68 3.07 -0.92 19.09
N LEU A 69 2.63 -0.11 18.12
CA LEU A 69 2.94 1.32 18.03
C LEU A 69 2.07 2.21 18.94
N GLY A 70 1.23 1.61 19.80
CA GLY A 70 0.46 2.33 20.82
C GLY A 70 -0.96 2.72 20.39
N VAL A 71 -1.47 2.16 19.29
CA VAL A 71 -2.86 2.34 18.87
C VAL A 71 -3.66 1.11 19.28
N ASP A 72 -4.16 1.10 20.52
CA ASP A 72 -4.86 -0.04 21.12
C ASP A 72 -6.14 -0.45 20.37
N THR A 73 -6.75 0.48 19.64
CA THR A 73 -7.92 0.19 18.79
C THR A 73 -7.58 -0.66 17.57
N GLY A 74 -6.28 -0.79 17.23
CA GLY A 74 -5.81 -1.46 16.04
C GLY A 74 -6.22 -0.75 14.74
N ILE A 75 -6.08 -1.45 13.62
CA ILE A 75 -6.53 -1.01 12.30
C ILE A 75 -7.34 -2.12 11.62
N SER A 76 -8.50 -1.76 11.05
CA SER A 76 -9.30 -2.74 10.33
C SER A 76 -8.70 -3.08 8.96
N ARG A 77 -8.96 -4.30 8.48
CA ARG A 77 -8.57 -4.72 7.11
C ARG A 77 -9.07 -3.76 6.04
N SER A 78 -10.28 -3.23 6.21
CA SER A 78 -10.90 -2.28 5.27
C SER A 78 -10.25 -0.90 5.32
N GLU A 79 -9.63 -0.51 6.43
CA GLU A 79 -8.83 0.71 6.52
C GLU A 79 -7.44 0.52 5.91
N VAL A 80 -6.77 -0.61 6.18
CA VAL A 80 -5.50 -0.96 5.52
C VAL A 80 -5.68 -0.97 4.00
N SER A 81 -6.76 -1.59 3.51
CA SER A 81 -7.06 -1.62 2.07
C SER A 81 -7.30 -0.23 1.49
N ARG A 82 -7.96 0.68 2.22
CA ARG A 82 -8.19 2.06 1.78
C ARG A 82 -6.89 2.87 1.73
N ILE A 83 -6.00 2.67 2.69
CA ILE A 83 -4.67 3.28 2.70
C ILE A 83 -3.85 2.83 1.49
N CYS A 84 -3.92 1.54 1.17
CA CYS A 84 -3.12 0.97 0.09
C CYS A 84 -3.73 1.19 -1.30
N GLN A 85 -4.96 1.71 -1.43
CA GLN A 85 -5.55 2.05 -2.73
C GLN A 85 -4.75 3.10 -3.48
N ASP A 86 -4.06 3.99 -2.76
CA ASP A 86 -3.22 5.01 -3.39
C ASP A 86 -2.04 4.38 -4.17
N LEU A 87 -1.63 3.14 -3.85
CA LEU A 87 -0.62 2.39 -4.61
C LEU A 87 -1.09 2.00 -6.02
N ASP A 88 -2.40 1.91 -6.28
CA ASP A 88 -2.92 1.56 -7.60
C ASP A 88 -2.57 2.64 -8.64
N GLY A 89 -2.50 3.91 -8.20
CA GLY A 89 -2.06 5.03 -9.02
C GLY A 89 -0.58 4.92 -9.39
N GLU A 90 0.27 4.64 -8.40
CA GLU A 90 1.70 4.40 -8.60
C GLU A 90 1.96 3.19 -9.51
N LEU A 91 1.21 2.11 -9.33
CA LEU A 91 1.32 0.92 -10.19
C LEU A 91 0.89 1.23 -11.63
N THR A 92 -0.17 2.02 -11.81
CA THR A 92 -0.60 2.49 -13.13
C THR A 92 0.49 3.33 -13.79
N ALA A 93 1.05 4.28 -13.05
CA ALA A 93 2.14 5.14 -13.54
C ALA A 93 3.38 4.31 -13.89
N PHE A 94 3.76 3.34 -13.06
CA PHE A 94 4.84 2.41 -13.33
C PHE A 94 4.63 1.62 -14.63
N ARG A 95 3.41 1.15 -14.90
CA ARG A 95 3.07 0.39 -16.12
C ARG A 95 3.03 1.26 -17.38
N ALA A 96 2.82 2.58 -17.24
CA ALA A 96 2.72 3.53 -18.34
C ALA A 96 4.01 4.36 -18.56
N ARG A 97 5.05 4.15 -17.75
CA ARG A 97 6.29 4.92 -17.85
C ARG A 97 7.02 4.62 -19.16
N PRO A 98 7.74 5.61 -19.73
CA PRO A 98 8.62 5.35 -20.86
C PRO A 98 9.80 4.45 -20.45
N LEU A 99 10.28 3.64 -21.38
CA LEU A 99 11.37 2.68 -21.26
C LEU A 99 12.53 3.02 -22.22
N ASP A 100 12.55 4.24 -22.76
CA ASP A 100 13.56 4.76 -23.70
C ASP A 100 14.83 5.29 -23.00
N HIS A 101 14.87 5.26 -21.66
CA HIS A 101 15.97 5.80 -20.86
C HIS A 101 17.28 5.01 -21.02
N VAL A 102 17.19 3.71 -21.35
CA VAL A 102 18.33 2.80 -21.50
C VAL A 102 18.01 1.73 -22.53
N ARG A 103 19.04 1.21 -23.22
CA ARG A 103 18.90 0.04 -24.08
C ARG A 103 18.86 -1.23 -23.24
N PHE A 104 17.94 -2.13 -23.57
CA PHE A 104 17.81 -3.45 -22.97
C PHE A 104 18.17 -4.55 -23.99
N PRO A 105 19.43 -5.04 -24.05
CA PRO A 105 19.82 -6.05 -25.03
C PRO A 105 19.09 -7.39 -24.85
N TYR A 106 18.65 -7.70 -23.64
CA TYR A 106 17.94 -8.94 -23.31
C TYR A 106 16.68 -8.63 -22.50
N ILE A 107 15.62 -9.39 -22.75
CA ILE A 107 14.37 -9.36 -21.98
C ILE A 107 14.02 -10.80 -21.60
N TYR A 108 13.78 -11.02 -20.31
CA TYR A 108 13.23 -12.25 -19.77
C TYR A 108 11.73 -12.09 -19.53
N LEU A 109 10.98 -13.12 -19.91
CA LEU A 109 9.55 -13.22 -19.68
C LEU A 109 9.29 -14.38 -18.72
N ASP A 110 8.48 -14.14 -17.70
CA ASP A 110 8.06 -15.16 -16.72
C ASP A 110 6.57 -15.01 -16.41
N ALA A 111 5.94 -16.08 -15.94
CA ALA A 111 4.51 -16.16 -15.65
C ALA A 111 4.19 -17.01 -14.40
N PRO A 112 4.59 -16.59 -13.20
CA PRO A 112 4.17 -17.26 -11.97
C PRO A 112 2.64 -17.28 -11.81
N TYR A 113 2.10 -18.41 -11.38
CA TYR A 113 0.69 -18.53 -11.00
C TYR A 113 0.48 -18.17 -9.53
N CYS A 114 -0.37 -17.17 -9.29
CA CYS A 114 -0.79 -16.77 -7.97
C CYS A 114 -2.25 -17.16 -7.71
N LYS A 115 -2.55 -17.62 -6.49
CA LYS A 115 -3.93 -17.81 -6.05
C LYS A 115 -4.50 -16.47 -5.62
N ALA A 116 -5.51 -15.99 -6.33
CA ALA A 116 -6.21 -14.75 -6.03
C ALA A 116 -7.69 -15.02 -5.78
N ARG A 117 -8.31 -14.22 -4.92
CA ARG A 117 -9.77 -14.26 -4.74
C ARG A 117 -10.41 -13.27 -5.72
N VAL A 118 -11.11 -13.79 -6.72
CA VAL A 118 -11.84 -13.01 -7.73
C VAL A 118 -13.30 -13.44 -7.68
N GLU A 119 -14.22 -12.48 -7.62
CA GLU A 119 -15.68 -12.75 -7.58
C GLU A 119 -16.07 -13.82 -6.54
N HIS A 120 -15.50 -13.73 -5.33
CA HIS A 120 -15.69 -14.67 -4.21
C HIS A 120 -15.09 -16.07 -4.38
N GLN A 121 -14.47 -16.39 -5.52
CA GLN A 121 -13.81 -17.67 -5.77
C GLN A 121 -12.29 -17.53 -5.72
N ILE A 122 -11.61 -18.59 -5.26
CA ILE A 122 -10.14 -18.66 -5.31
C ILE A 122 -9.75 -19.24 -6.66
N VAL A 123 -9.14 -18.44 -7.51
CA VAL A 123 -8.71 -18.82 -8.86
C VAL A 123 -7.18 -18.71 -8.98
N SER A 124 -6.61 -19.54 -9.85
CA SER A 124 -5.21 -19.39 -10.28
C SER A 124 -5.17 -18.31 -11.35
N ARG A 125 -4.33 -17.29 -11.19
CA ARG A 125 -4.09 -16.24 -12.18
C ARG A 125 -2.63 -16.26 -12.58
N ALA A 126 -2.35 -16.09 -13.86
CA ALA A 126 -0.98 -15.91 -14.35
C ALA A 126 -0.58 -14.44 -14.13
N VAL A 127 0.56 -14.21 -13.49
CA VAL A 127 1.17 -12.89 -13.37
C VAL A 127 2.35 -12.85 -14.31
N VAL A 128 2.18 -12.22 -15.47
CA VAL A 128 3.23 -12.11 -16.47
C VAL A 128 4.12 -10.93 -16.15
N ILE A 129 5.43 -11.14 -16.21
CA ILE A 129 6.47 -10.17 -15.86
C ILE A 129 7.51 -10.13 -16.97
N ALA A 130 7.85 -8.91 -17.42
CA ALA A 130 8.99 -8.65 -18.29
C ALA A 130 10.12 -8.05 -17.47
N THR A 131 11.32 -8.64 -17.54
CA THR A 131 12.53 -8.13 -16.91
C THR A 131 13.59 -7.87 -17.96
N GLY A 132 13.96 -6.61 -18.15
CA GLY A 132 15.03 -6.18 -19.04
C GLY A 132 16.38 -6.25 -18.34
N ILE A 133 17.41 -6.63 -19.11
CA ILE A 133 18.80 -6.51 -18.70
C ILE A 133 19.38 -5.28 -19.38
N THR A 134 19.94 -4.35 -18.61
CA THR A 134 20.58 -3.15 -19.14
C THR A 134 21.96 -3.48 -19.74
N GLU A 135 22.52 -2.57 -20.54
CA GLU A 135 23.88 -2.74 -21.09
C GLU A 135 24.96 -2.88 -20.00
N ASP A 136 24.74 -2.28 -18.83
CA ASP A 136 25.62 -2.39 -17.67
C ASP A 136 25.39 -3.68 -16.84
N GLY A 137 24.50 -4.57 -17.29
CA GLY A 137 24.16 -5.82 -16.61
C GLY A 137 23.18 -5.67 -15.44
N GLY A 138 22.59 -4.48 -15.27
CA GLY A 138 21.49 -4.25 -14.33
C GLY A 138 20.21 -4.96 -14.75
N ARG A 139 19.27 -5.14 -13.82
CA ARG A 139 17.94 -5.73 -14.10
C ARG A 139 16.86 -4.74 -13.74
N GLU A 140 15.89 -4.59 -14.63
CA GLU A 140 14.73 -3.73 -14.43
C GLU A 140 13.46 -4.44 -14.83
N VAL A 141 12.41 -4.36 -14.02
CA VAL A 141 11.08 -4.86 -14.39
C VAL A 141 10.44 -3.89 -15.36
N LEU A 142 10.28 -4.28 -16.62
CA LEU A 142 9.73 -3.44 -17.69
C LEU A 142 8.21 -3.37 -17.64
N GLY A 143 7.56 -4.46 -17.23
CA GLY A 143 6.11 -4.52 -17.22
C GLY A 143 5.57 -5.70 -16.42
N VAL A 144 4.33 -5.55 -15.96
CA VAL A 144 3.56 -6.61 -15.30
C VAL A 144 2.12 -6.58 -15.77
N MET A 145 1.52 -7.76 -15.96
CA MET A 145 0.11 -7.93 -16.31
C MET A 145 -0.45 -9.19 -15.66
N VAL A 146 -1.71 -9.15 -15.24
CA VAL A 146 -2.40 -10.30 -14.65
C VAL A 146 -3.45 -10.80 -15.62
N GLY A 147 -3.40 -12.10 -15.91
CA GLY A 147 -4.31 -12.77 -16.84
C GLY A 147 -4.95 -14.01 -16.24
N ASP A 148 -5.99 -14.50 -16.90
CA ASP A 148 -6.66 -15.76 -16.55
C ASP A 148 -5.84 -17.00 -16.95
N SER A 149 -5.08 -16.91 -18.04
CA SER A 149 -4.21 -17.97 -18.55
C SER A 149 -3.18 -17.43 -19.54
N GLU A 150 -2.15 -18.22 -19.82
CA GLU A 150 -1.08 -17.92 -20.78
C GLU A 150 -1.49 -18.22 -22.23
N THR A 151 -2.48 -17.47 -22.73
CA THR A 151 -2.84 -17.56 -24.16
C THR A 151 -1.85 -16.77 -25.02
N GLU A 152 -1.69 -17.15 -26.28
CA GLU A 152 -0.89 -16.39 -27.25
C GLU A 152 -1.36 -14.94 -27.37
N VAL A 153 -2.68 -14.72 -27.36
CA VAL A 153 -3.28 -13.38 -27.40
C VAL A 153 -2.85 -12.55 -26.19
N PHE A 154 -2.87 -13.14 -25.00
CA PHE A 154 -2.47 -12.47 -23.76
C PHE A 154 -0.98 -12.11 -23.76
N TRP A 155 -0.11 -13.03 -24.19
CA TRP A 155 1.32 -12.75 -24.34
C TRP A 155 1.60 -11.67 -25.39
N THR A 156 0.87 -11.69 -26.51
CA THR A 156 1.00 -10.68 -27.56
C THR A 156 0.59 -9.30 -27.04
N GLU A 157 -0.55 -9.21 -26.36
CA GLU A 157 -1.02 -7.96 -25.75
C GLU A 157 0.00 -7.41 -24.74
N PHE A 158 0.55 -8.28 -23.90
CA PHE A 158 1.56 -7.90 -22.92
C PHE A 158 2.84 -7.37 -23.59
N CYS A 159 3.37 -8.08 -24.58
CA CYS A 159 4.57 -7.69 -25.31
C CYS A 159 4.37 -6.37 -26.08
N VAL A 160 3.21 -6.19 -26.73
CA VAL A 160 2.86 -4.94 -27.43
C VAL A 160 2.75 -3.78 -26.45
N THR A 161 2.13 -4.00 -25.29
CA THR A 161 2.03 -2.97 -24.24
C THR A 161 3.42 -2.54 -23.77
N CYS A 162 4.33 -3.49 -23.54
CA CYS A 162 5.70 -3.18 -23.15
C CYS A 162 6.49 -2.49 -24.27
N ALA A 163 6.29 -2.92 -25.53
CA ALA A 163 6.98 -2.33 -26.68
C ALA A 163 6.52 -0.88 -26.96
N ASN A 164 5.25 -0.56 -26.74
CA ASN A 164 4.71 0.79 -26.90
C ASN A 164 5.14 1.74 -25.79
N ALA A 165 5.73 1.22 -24.71
CA ALA A 165 6.35 2.01 -23.65
C ALA A 165 7.81 2.35 -23.97
N VAL A 166 8.44 1.72 -24.97
CA VAL A 166 9.81 2.01 -25.45
C VAL A 166 9.81 3.17 -26.44
#